data_AF-A0A6J4IU17-F1
#
_entry.id   AF-A0A6J4IU17-F1
#
_cell.length_a   1.000
_cell.length_b   1.000
_cell.length_c   1.000
_cell.angle_alpha   90.00
_cell.angle_beta   90.00
_cell.angle_gamma   90.00
#
_symmetry.space_group_name_H-M   'P 1'
#
loop_
_entity.id
_entity.type
_entity.pdbx_description
1 polymer ?
#
loop_
_entity_poly.entity_id
_entity_poly.type
_entity_poly.pdbx_seq_one_letter_code
_entity_poly.pdbx_strand_id
1 'polypeptide(L)'
;MTGGGSEDLTWLRKAGNHALTGLANMVLHSNYSDLCYGYIAFRRECLEVLQLESDGFEIETELIVRAAKAGLRIAEVPSLELDRISGASNLQTFRDGWRVLRTMAHECLVWEAPTAGARPEVLRRVKYAYSNVSFPRTPTDPQSVLPLMSAS
;
A
#
# COMPACT_ATOMS: atom_id res chain seq x y z
N MET A 1 -7.46 10.26 8.84
CA MET A 1 -8.10 9.39 9.85
C MET A 1 -7.07 8.38 10.29
N THR A 2 -6.46 8.57 11.45
CA THR A 2 -5.49 7.64 12.04
C THR A 2 -6.26 6.57 12.81
N GLY A 3 -6.54 5.44 12.16
CA GLY A 3 -7.28 4.33 12.76
C GLY A 3 -6.72 2.95 12.41
N GLY A 4 -5.54 2.91 11.78
CA GLY A 4 -4.86 1.67 11.43
C GLY A 4 -3.73 1.36 12.42
N GLY A 5 -3.33 0.09 12.47
CA GLY A 5 -2.30 -0.38 13.40
C GLY A 5 -1.98 -1.85 13.19
N SER A 6 -0.84 -2.28 13.73
CA SER A 6 -0.40 -3.68 13.68
C SER A 6 0.09 -4.12 15.06
N GLU A 7 -0.47 -5.23 15.53
CA GLU A 7 -0.15 -5.85 16.82
C GLU A 7 1.15 -6.68 16.74
N ASP A 8 1.48 -7.22 15.56
CA ASP A 8 2.59 -8.16 15.33
C ASP A 8 3.93 -7.48 14.90
N LEU A 9 3.95 -6.15 14.77
CA LEU A 9 5.18 -5.46 14.32
C LEU A 9 6.18 -5.25 15.47
N THR A 10 7.34 -5.92 15.37
CA THR A 10 8.53 -5.60 16.18
C THR A 10 8.92 -4.11 16.06
N TRP A 11 9.40 -3.52 17.15
CA TRP A 11 9.76 -2.09 17.21
C TRP A 11 10.71 -1.64 16.09
N LEU A 12 11.64 -2.51 15.70
CA LEU A 12 12.59 -2.26 14.61
C LEU A 12 11.89 -2.11 13.26
N ARG A 13 10.88 -2.94 12.99
CA ARG A 13 10.08 -2.87 11.77
C ARG A 13 9.22 -1.61 11.74
N LYS A 14 8.63 -1.23 12.89
CA LYS A 14 7.87 0.03 13.01
C LYS A 14 8.76 1.23 12.70
N ALA A 15 9.96 1.27 13.28
CA ALA A 15 10.92 2.35 13.05
C ALA A 15 11.39 2.40 11.59
N GLY A 16 11.73 1.25 11.00
CA GLY A 16 12.13 1.16 9.59
C GLY A 16 11.03 1.62 8.65
N ASN A 17 9.80 1.14 8.84
CA ASN A 17 8.65 1.57 8.04
C ASN A 17 8.39 3.08 8.17
N HIS A 18 8.47 3.62 9.39
CA HIS A 18 8.27 5.05 9.61
C HIS A 18 9.33 5.90 8.89
N ALA A 19 10.60 5.47 8.90
CA ALA A 19 11.68 6.13 8.17
C ALA A 19 11.47 6.08 6.66
N LEU A 20 11.08 4.91 6.11
CA LEU A 20 10.78 4.74 4.69
C LEU A 20 9.60 5.59 4.24
N THR A 21 8.52 5.57 5.02
CA THR A 21 7.32 6.38 4.79
C THR A 21 7.65 7.87 4.81
N GLY A 22 8.46 8.32 5.78
CA GLY A 22 8.94 9.70 5.84
C GLY A 22 9.73 10.11 4.59
N LEU A 23 10.64 9.24 4.12
CA LEU A 23 11.42 9.51 2.91
C LEU A 23 10.55 9.56 1.65
N ALA A 24 9.61 8.62 1.49
CA ALA A 24 8.66 8.64 0.39
C ALA A 24 7.80 9.91 0.39
N ASN A 25 7.30 10.32 1.55
CA ASN A 25 6.53 11.56 1.71
C ASN A 25 7.34 12.80 1.32
N MET A 26 8.63 12.85 1.71
CA MET A 26 9.53 13.94 1.31
C MET A 26 9.77 13.97 -0.20
N VAL A 27 10.07 12.83 -0.82
CA VAL A 27 10.42 12.77 -2.25
C VAL A 27 9.18 13.00 -3.13
N LEU A 28 8.04 12.41 -2.76
CA LEU A 28 6.80 12.46 -3.53
C LEU A 28 5.89 13.64 -3.15
N HIS A 29 6.29 14.47 -2.18
CA HIS A 29 5.48 15.58 -1.65
C HIS A 29 4.07 15.11 -1.24
N SER A 30 4.02 14.01 -0.48
CA SER A 30 2.79 13.30 -0.11
C SER A 30 2.69 13.12 1.40
N ASN A 31 1.56 12.60 1.88
CA ASN A 31 1.28 12.39 3.31
C ASN A 31 0.74 10.97 3.55
N TYR A 32 1.44 9.96 3.07
CA TYR A 32 1.12 8.55 3.35
C TYR A 32 1.33 8.23 4.84
N SER A 33 0.41 7.43 5.37
CA SER A 33 0.45 6.88 6.72
C SER A 33 1.29 5.63 6.84
N ASP A 34 1.39 4.84 5.76
CA ASP A 34 2.18 3.61 5.71
C ASP A 34 2.65 3.32 4.26
N LEU A 35 3.94 3.10 4.06
CA LEU A 35 4.52 2.74 2.76
C LEU A 35 4.61 1.22 2.55
N CYS A 36 4.87 0.45 3.61
CA CYS A 36 5.12 -0.98 3.55
C CYS A 36 3.90 -1.79 3.98
N TYR A 37 2.73 -1.43 3.45
CA TYR A 37 1.48 -2.13 3.69
C TYR A 37 1.08 -2.93 2.43
N GLY A 38 1.08 -4.25 2.55
CA GLY A 38 0.89 -5.16 1.42
C GLY A 38 -0.53 -5.29 0.90
N TYR A 39 -1.50 -4.57 1.46
CA TYR A 39 -2.89 -4.62 0.98
C TYR A 39 -3.26 -3.37 0.20
N ILE A 40 -3.11 -3.46 -1.13
CA ILE A 40 -3.37 -2.39 -2.08
C ILE A 40 -4.42 -2.86 -3.09
N ALA A 41 -5.46 -2.07 -3.30
CA ALA A 41 -6.47 -2.31 -4.34
C ALA A 41 -6.40 -1.20 -5.40
N PHE A 42 -6.36 -1.60 -6.66
CA PHE A 42 -6.36 -0.69 -7.81
C PHE A 42 -7.21 -1.27 -8.94
N ARG A 43 -7.63 -0.41 -9.87
CA ARG A 43 -8.34 -0.87 -11.06
C ARG A 43 -7.35 -1.39 -12.09
N ARG A 44 -7.78 -2.36 -12.91
CA ARG A 44 -6.94 -2.97 -13.94
C ARG A 44 -6.31 -1.93 -14.88
N GLU A 45 -7.05 -0.87 -15.23
CA GLU A 45 -6.56 0.18 -16.14
C GLU A 45 -5.33 0.92 -15.59
N CYS A 46 -5.11 0.91 -14.27
CA CYS A 46 -3.91 1.49 -13.67
C CYS A 46 -2.64 0.71 -14.05
N LEU A 47 -2.73 -0.60 -14.32
CA LEU A 47 -1.55 -1.42 -14.64
C LEU A 47 -0.84 -0.96 -15.92
N GLU A 48 -1.61 -0.54 -16.92
CA GLU A 48 -1.07 -0.04 -18.20
C GLU A 48 -0.25 1.24 -18.02
N VAL A 49 -0.60 2.06 -17.02
CA VAL A 49 0.08 3.31 -16.68
C VAL A 49 1.30 3.05 -15.80
N LEU A 50 1.19 2.11 -14.86
CA LEU A 50 2.23 1.82 -13.88
C LEU A 50 3.38 0.99 -14.44
N GLN A 51 3.14 0.13 -15.42
CA GLN A 51 4.19 -0.68 -16.09
C GLN A 51 5.09 -1.46 -15.11
N LEU A 52 4.50 -2.02 -14.04
CA LEU A 52 5.24 -2.60 -12.92
C LEU A 52 6.22 -3.72 -13.36
N GLU A 53 7.43 -3.73 -12.80
CA GLU A 53 8.51 -4.67 -13.15
C GLU A 53 9.02 -5.52 -11.97
N SER A 54 8.80 -5.08 -10.72
CA SER A 54 9.30 -5.79 -9.54
C SER A 54 8.62 -7.13 -9.30
N ASP A 55 9.38 -8.11 -8.80
CA ASP A 55 8.92 -9.46 -8.46
C ASP A 55 9.07 -9.81 -6.97
N GLY A 56 9.52 -8.85 -6.15
CA GLY A 56 9.80 -8.99 -4.72
C GLY A 56 9.01 -8.04 -3.81
N PHE A 57 9.50 -7.86 -2.58
CA PHE A 57 8.90 -6.96 -1.58
C PHE A 57 8.85 -5.50 -2.01
N GLU A 58 9.72 -5.11 -2.94
CA GLU A 58 9.80 -3.77 -3.50
C GLU A 58 8.61 -3.40 -4.42
N ILE A 59 7.77 -4.37 -4.82
CA ILE A 59 6.61 -4.13 -5.69
C ILE A 59 5.63 -3.11 -5.10
N GLU A 60 5.44 -3.12 -3.78
CA GLU A 60 4.57 -2.18 -3.07
C GLU A 60 5.10 -0.75 -3.23
N THR A 61 6.41 -0.60 -3.10
CA THR A 61 7.10 0.69 -3.22
C THR A 61 7.07 1.19 -4.66
N GLU A 62 7.38 0.33 -5.63
CA GLU A 62 7.29 0.68 -7.05
C GLU A 62 5.88 1.16 -7.41
N LEU A 63 4.86 0.42 -6.96
CA LEU A 63 3.46 0.76 -7.21
C LEU A 63 3.12 2.15 -6.67
N ILE A 64 3.45 2.44 -5.41
CA ILE A 64 3.12 3.73 -4.78
C ILE A 64 3.88 4.88 -5.45
N VAL A 65 5.18 4.71 -5.70
CA VAL A 65 6.02 5.75 -6.33
C VAL A 65 5.52 6.06 -7.74
N ARG A 66 5.28 5.03 -8.57
CA ARG A 66 4.79 5.22 -9.94
C ARG A 66 3.39 5.78 -9.97
N ALA A 67 2.50 5.36 -9.07
CA ALA A 67 1.15 5.90 -8.96
C ALA A 67 1.16 7.39 -8.61
N ALA A 68 2.01 7.79 -7.66
CA ALA A 68 2.19 9.20 -7.31
C ALA A 68 2.75 10.02 -8.48
N LYS A 69 3.82 9.53 -9.13
CA LYS A 69 4.44 10.20 -10.28
C LYS A 69 3.54 10.26 -11.52
N ALA A 70 2.65 9.29 -11.71
CA ALA A 70 1.64 9.29 -12.77
C ALA A 70 0.38 10.12 -12.44
N GLY A 71 0.35 10.83 -11.30
CA GLY A 71 -0.77 11.68 -10.91
C GLY A 71 -2.05 10.90 -10.57
N LEU A 72 -1.92 9.61 -10.22
CA LEU A 72 -3.05 8.79 -9.79
C LEU A 72 -3.56 9.24 -8.43
N ARG A 73 -4.86 9.08 -8.20
CA ARG A 73 -5.46 9.34 -6.89
C ARG A 73 -5.25 8.15 -5.99
N ILE A 74 -4.55 8.37 -4.88
CA ILE A 74 -4.36 7.37 -3.82
C ILE A 74 -5.23 7.78 -2.63
N ALA A 75 -5.90 6.81 -2.02
CA ALA A 75 -6.69 6.99 -0.81
C ALA A 75 -6.33 5.88 0.17
N GLU A 76 -6.08 6.27 1.42
CA GLU A 76 -5.75 5.33 2.49
C GLU A 76 -7.02 4.95 3.25
N VAL A 77 -7.20 3.64 3.44
CA VAL A 77 -8.29 3.09 4.24
C VAL A 77 -7.68 2.49 5.50
N PRO A 78 -8.03 2.96 6.71
CA PRO A 78 -7.48 2.43 7.95
C PRO A 78 -7.82 0.94 8.12
N SER A 79 -6.81 0.12 8.41
CA SER A 79 -6.93 -1.31 8.68
C SER A 79 -6.14 -1.71 9.92
N LEU A 80 -6.65 -2.73 10.62
CA LEU A 80 -5.99 -3.34 11.78
C LEU A 80 -5.42 -4.69 11.36
N GLU A 81 -4.11 -4.84 11.46
CA GLU A 81 -3.41 -6.11 11.27
C GLU A 81 -3.32 -6.82 12.63
N LEU A 82 -4.12 -7.89 12.76
CA LEU A 82 -4.11 -8.76 13.93
C LEU A 82 -2.89 -9.69 13.91
N ASP A 83 -2.56 -10.24 15.07
CA ASP A 83 -1.52 -11.25 15.19
C ASP A 83 -1.74 -12.42 14.21
N ARG A 84 -0.64 -12.83 13.59
CA ARG A 84 -0.66 -13.93 12.64
C ARG A 84 -1.07 -15.22 13.33
N ILE A 85 -2.14 -15.85 12.83
CA ILE A 85 -2.67 -17.12 13.36
C ILE A 85 -1.67 -18.27 13.19
N SER A 86 -0.87 -18.29 12.10
CA SER A 86 0.18 -19.28 11.87
C SER A 86 1.21 -18.86 10.81
N GLY A 87 2.44 -19.40 10.91
CA GLY A 87 3.52 -19.25 9.91
C GLY A 87 4.64 -18.27 10.30
N ALA A 88 5.89 -18.58 9.95
CA ALA A 88 7.04 -17.71 10.25
C ALA A 88 7.14 -16.52 9.28
N SER A 89 7.66 -15.38 9.75
CA SER A 89 7.92 -14.23 8.89
C SER A 89 9.04 -14.57 7.90
N ASN A 90 8.77 -14.46 6.61
CA ASN A 90 9.79 -14.58 5.56
C ASN A 90 10.55 -13.25 5.32
N LEU A 91 10.31 -12.22 6.14
CA LEU A 91 10.93 -10.90 5.96
C LEU A 91 12.34 -10.85 6.55
N GLN A 92 13.31 -10.51 5.71
CA GLN A 92 14.66 -10.15 6.12
C GLN A 92 14.77 -8.61 6.21
N THR A 93 14.32 -8.05 7.33
CA THR A 93 14.17 -6.59 7.60
C THR A 93 15.22 -5.68 6.94
N PHE A 94 16.52 -5.97 7.12
CA PHE A 94 17.58 -5.14 6.56
C PHE A 94 17.77 -5.31 5.04
N ARG A 95 17.71 -6.55 4.55
CA ARG A 95 17.89 -6.86 3.12
C ARG A 95 16.72 -6.33 2.31
N ASP A 96 15.50 -6.58 2.77
CA ASP A 96 14.28 -6.15 2.11
C ASP A 96 14.10 -4.64 2.23
N GLY A 97 14.42 -4.05 3.38
CA GLY A 97 14.46 -2.60 3.55
C GLY A 97 15.44 -1.91 2.60
N TRP A 98 16.61 -2.50 2.36
CA TRP A 98 17.56 -1.96 1.38
C TRP A 98 17.07 -2.07 -0.07
N ARG A 99 16.39 -3.17 -0.42
CA ARG A 99 15.75 -3.33 -1.74
C ARG A 99 14.70 -2.25 -1.96
N VAL A 100 13.82 -2.04 -1.00
CA VAL A 100 12.80 -0.98 -1.01
C VAL A 100 13.44 0.40 -1.22
N LEU A 101 14.49 0.74 -0.47
CA LEU A 101 15.19 2.02 -0.65
C LEU A 101 15.77 2.19 -2.05
N ARG A 102 16.43 1.14 -2.56
CA ARG A 102 17.05 1.17 -3.88
C ARG A 102 16.00 1.31 -4.98
N THR A 103 14.89 0.60 -4.89
CA THR A 103 13.78 0.70 -5.83
C THR A 103 13.18 2.10 -5.77
N MET A 104 12.88 2.63 -4.58
CA MET A 104 12.37 4.00 -4.46
C MET A 104 13.31 5.03 -5.11
N ALA A 105 14.62 4.94 -4.87
CA ALA A 105 15.60 5.84 -5.48
C ALA A 105 15.65 5.68 -7.01
N HIS A 106 15.67 4.44 -7.51
CA HIS A 106 15.65 4.14 -8.95
C HIS A 106 14.39 4.71 -9.62
N GLU A 107 13.22 4.42 -9.08
CA GLU A 107 11.94 4.85 -9.61
C GLU A 107 11.76 6.38 -9.56
N CYS A 108 12.29 7.04 -8.53
CA CYS A 108 12.25 8.49 -8.46
C CYS A 108 13.16 9.15 -9.50
N LEU A 109 14.33 8.57 -9.79
CA LEU A 109 15.36 9.14 -10.66
C LEU A 109 15.23 8.76 -12.14
N VAL A 110 14.85 7.52 -12.42
CA VAL A 110 14.96 6.91 -13.75
C VAL A 110 13.60 6.81 -14.43
N TRP A 111 12.57 6.43 -13.67
CA TRP A 111 11.26 6.20 -14.28
C TRP A 111 10.55 7.52 -14.57
N GLU A 112 10.25 7.79 -15.83
CA GLU A 112 9.43 8.94 -16.21
C GLU A 112 8.00 8.49 -16.41
N ALA A 113 7.07 9.16 -15.72
CA ALA A 113 5.66 8.82 -15.87
C ALA A 113 5.21 9.09 -17.32
N PRO A 114 4.52 8.14 -18.00
CA PRO A 114 3.98 8.36 -19.34
C PRO A 114 3.07 9.59 -19.43
N THR A 115 2.56 10.05 -18.30
CA THR A 115 1.64 11.19 -18.19
C THR A 115 2.28 12.44 -17.57
N ALA A 116 3.57 12.41 -17.22
CA ALA A 116 4.31 13.52 -16.59
C ALA A 116 3.57 14.17 -15.39
N GLY A 117 2.89 13.35 -14.58
CA GLY A 117 2.09 13.82 -13.43
C GLY A 117 0.67 14.31 -13.77
N ALA A 118 0.30 14.44 -15.04
CA ALA A 118 -1.09 14.67 -15.43
C ALA A 118 -1.90 13.38 -15.28
N ARG A 119 -3.22 13.48 -15.08
CA ARG A 119 -4.09 12.29 -15.01
C ARG A 119 -4.22 11.64 -16.40
N PRO A 120 -4.00 10.32 -16.53
CA PRO A 120 -4.16 9.61 -17.80
C PRO A 120 -5.55 9.79 -18.39
N GLU A 121 -5.64 10.01 -19.71
CA GLU A 121 -6.94 10.20 -20.41
C GLU A 121 -7.88 8.99 -20.24
N VAL A 122 -7.30 7.77 -20.20
CA VAL A 122 -8.03 6.52 -19.90
C VAL A 122 -8.73 6.60 -18.54
N LEU A 123 -8.08 7.21 -17.54
CA LEU A 123 -8.61 7.34 -16.19
C LEU A 123 -9.48 8.59 -15.99
N ARG A 124 -9.38 9.61 -16.86
CA ARG A 124 -10.30 10.78 -16.84
C ARG A 124 -11.76 10.39 -17.08
N ARG A 125 -12.00 9.32 -17.84
CA ARG A 125 -13.35 8.78 -18.09
C ARG A 125 -13.92 8.04 -16.89
N VAL A 126 -13.06 7.65 -15.93
CA VAL A 126 -13.48 6.95 -14.72
C VAL A 126 -14.12 7.95 -13.77
N LYS A 127 -15.45 7.97 -13.74
CA LYS A 127 -16.19 8.68 -12.68
C LYS A 127 -15.95 7.96 -11.36
N TYR A 128 -15.24 8.62 -10.44
CA TYR A 128 -15.14 8.22 -9.04
C TYR A 128 -16.48 8.50 -8.34
N ALA A 129 -17.50 7.68 -8.64
CA ALA A 129 -18.69 7.63 -7.80
C ALA A 129 -18.35 6.81 -6.55
N TYR A 130 -17.79 7.48 -5.55
CA TYR A 130 -17.94 6.97 -4.20
C TYR A 130 -19.40 7.25 -3.85
N SER A 131 -20.28 6.28 -4.09
CA SER A 131 -21.55 6.27 -3.40
C SER A 131 -21.21 6.38 -1.91
N ASN A 132 -21.95 7.20 -1.16
CA ASN A 132 -21.88 7.20 0.30
C ASN A 132 -22.42 5.84 0.79
N VAL A 133 -21.61 4.80 0.63
CA VAL A 133 -21.90 3.45 1.09
C VAL A 133 -21.46 3.43 2.53
N SER A 134 -22.43 3.60 3.42
CA SER A 134 -22.25 3.20 4.81
C SER A 134 -22.18 1.67 4.83
N PHE A 135 -20.98 1.12 4.93
CA PHE A 135 -20.85 -0.30 5.25
C PHE A 135 -21.38 -0.50 6.67
N PRO A 136 -22.37 -1.40 6.89
CA PRO A 136 -22.65 -1.85 8.24
C PRO A 136 -21.33 -2.39 8.79
N ARG A 137 -20.97 -2.00 10.02
CA ARG A 137 -19.78 -2.55 10.69
C ARG A 137 -20.00 -4.05 10.83
N THR A 138 -19.48 -4.84 9.90
CA THR A 138 -19.41 -6.28 10.08
C THR A 138 -18.50 -6.51 11.29
N PRO A 139 -18.93 -7.26 12.31
CA PRO A 139 -18.06 -7.61 13.42
C PRO A 139 -16.82 -8.31 12.86
N THR A 140 -15.66 -7.66 12.95
CA THR A 140 -14.37 -8.23 12.53
C THR A 140 -13.68 -8.98 13.67
N ASP A 141 -14.36 -9.13 14.81
CA ASP A 141 -13.86 -9.93 15.93
C ASP A 141 -13.80 -11.41 15.49
N PRO A 142 -12.61 -12.04 15.43
CA PRO A 142 -12.46 -13.44 15.06
C PRO A 142 -13.35 -14.36 15.91
N GLN A 143 -13.58 -14.02 17.18
CA GLN A 143 -14.42 -14.82 18.09
C GLN A 143 -15.91 -14.78 17.71
N SER A 144 -16.35 -13.74 16.99
CA SER A 144 -17.72 -13.63 16.48
C SER A 144 -17.93 -14.37 15.15
N VAL A 145 -16.86 -14.65 14.39
CA VAL A 145 -16.93 -15.25 13.04
C VAL A 145 -16.66 -16.76 13.06
N LEU A 146 -15.73 -17.22 13.90
CA LEU A 146 -15.35 -18.64 14.00
C LEU A 146 -16.50 -19.61 14.37
N PRO A 147 -17.48 -19.25 15.25
CA PRO A 147 -18.58 -20.14 15.58
C PRO A 147 -19.50 -20.45 14.38
N LEU A 148 -19.63 -19.51 13.43
CA LEU A 148 -20.51 -19.65 12.26
C LEU A 148 -19.98 -20.65 11.22
N MET A 149 -18.68 -20.94 11.24
CA MET A 149 -18.05 -21.90 10.32
C MET A 149 -18.05 -23.35 10.87
N SER A 150 -18.45 -23.54 12.13
CA SER A 150 -18.50 -24.86 12.79
C SER A 150 -19.86 -25.57 12.70
N ALA A 151 -20.85 -24.93 12.05
CA ALA A 151 -22.22 -25.44 11.90
C ALA A 151 -22.58 -25.81 10.45
N SER A 152 -21.63 -26.40 9.70
CA SER A 152 -21.86 -26.96 8.36
C SER A 152 -21.51 -28.44 8.32
#